data_AF-A0A9D5M6K0-F1
#
_entry.id   AF-A0A9D5M6K0-F1
#
_cell.length_a   1.000
_cell.length_b   1.000
_cell.length_c   1.000
_cell.angle_alpha   90.00
_cell.angle_beta   90.00
_cell.angle_gamma   90.00
#
_symmetry.space_group_name_H-M   'P 1'
#
loop_
_entity.id
_entity.type
_entity.pdbx_description
1 polymer ?
#
loop_
_entity_poly.entity_id
_entity_poly.type
_entity_poly.pdbx_seq_one_letter_code
_entity_poly.pdbx_strand_id
1 'polypeptide(L)' 'MKNSDAIRLKRVIESDRMSLTGESAELIIGDLKQVLLEYFSITEKPSLSVNVKDGQYLVTVRFKADALKTFSKIL' A
#
# COMPACT_ATOMS: atom_id res chain seq x y z
N MET A 1 21.06 -19.24 -27.00
CA MET A 1 20.90 -19.52 -25.56
C MET A 1 20.66 -18.29 -24.67
N LYS A 2 20.89 -17.04 -25.09
CA LYS A 2 20.72 -15.85 -24.21
C LYS A 2 19.27 -15.39 -23.93
N ASN A 3 18.28 -15.87 -24.70
CA ASN A 3 16.92 -15.30 -24.68
C ASN A 3 15.97 -16.02 -23.69
N SER A 4 16.21 -17.31 -23.40
CA SER A 4 15.37 -18.10 -22.49
C SER A 4 15.49 -17.64 -21.04
N ASP A 5 16.71 -17.28 -20.62
CA ASP A 5 16.99 -16.90 -19.23
C ASP A 5 16.44 -15.51 -18.91
N ALA A 6 16.51 -14.57 -19.86
CA ALA A 6 15.90 -13.25 -19.72
C ALA A 6 14.37 -13.33 -19.61
N ILE A 7 13.73 -14.19 -20.41
CA ILE A 7 12.27 -14.42 -20.35
C ILE A 7 11.89 -15.08 -19.02
N ARG A 8 12.72 -16.00 -18.52
CA ARG A 8 12.51 -16.67 -17.24
C ARG A 8 12.67 -15.69 -16.06
N LEU A 9 13.70 -14.86 -16.06
CA LEU A 9 13.89 -13.80 -15.05
C LEU A 9 12.73 -12.80 -15.04
N LYS A 10 12.27 -12.36 -16.21
CA LYS A 10 11.12 -11.46 -16.32
C LYS A 10 9.86 -12.07 -15.68
N ARG A 11 9.59 -13.36 -15.93
CA ARG A 11 8.47 -14.09 -15.33
C ARG A 11 8.59 -14.24 -13.82
N VAL A 12 9.80 -14.48 -13.29
CA VAL A 12 10.03 -14.55 -11.84
C VAL A 12 9.79 -13.20 -11.20
N ILE A 13 10.30 -12.11 -11.78
CA ILE A 13 10.07 -10.74 -11.29
C ILE A 13 8.58 -10.38 -11.34
N GLU A 14 7.86 -10.75 -12.41
CA GLU A 14 6.43 -10.52 -12.51
C GLU A 14 5.65 -11.35 -11.48
N SER A 15 6.04 -12.61 -11.24
CA SER A 15 5.45 -13.48 -10.23
C SER A 15 5.70 -12.98 -8.80
N ASP A 16 6.92 -12.57 -8.49
CA ASP A 16 7.31 -12.02 -7.19
C ASP A 16 6.62 -10.67 -6.92
N ARG A 17 6.44 -9.86 -7.97
CA ARG A 17 5.61 -8.65 -7.88
C ARG A 17 4.15 -8.98 -7.58
N MET A 18 3.58 -10.04 -8.16
CA MET A 18 2.20 -10.42 -7.86
C MET A 18 2.03 -11.01 -6.46
N SER A 19 2.99 -11.80 -5.96
CA SER A 19 2.94 -12.34 -4.59
C SER A 19 3.10 -11.27 -3.51
N LEU A 20 3.88 -10.20 -3.78
CA LEU A 20 3.97 -9.01 -2.90
C LEU A 20 2.69 -8.17 -2.83
N THR A 21 1.75 -8.30 -3.78
CA THR A 21 0.67 -7.30 -3.93
C THR A 21 -0.57 -7.53 -3.07
N GLY A 22 -0.84 -8.76 -2.64
CA GLY A 22 -2.05 -9.07 -1.86
C GLY A 22 -1.81 -8.96 -0.35
N GLU A 23 -1.07 -9.93 0.18
CA GLU A 23 -0.87 -10.08 1.63
C GLU A 23 -0.02 -8.95 2.22
N SER A 24 1.06 -8.55 1.54
CA SER A 24 1.89 -7.43 2.01
C SER A 24 1.15 -6.10 1.94
N ALA A 25 0.23 -5.91 0.99
CA ALA A 25 -0.60 -4.71 0.94
C ALA A 25 -1.56 -4.62 2.13
N GLU A 26 -2.14 -5.73 2.56
CA GLU A 26 -3.01 -5.75 3.74
C GLU A 26 -2.24 -5.49 5.04
N LEU A 27 -1.03 -6.03 5.17
CA LEU A 27 -0.14 -5.75 6.31
C LEU A 27 0.22 -4.27 6.36
N ILE A 28 0.65 -3.68 5.24
CA ILE A 28 0.95 -2.24 5.14
C ILE A 28 -0.28 -1.39 5.50
N ILE A 29 -1.47 -1.76 5.00
CA ILE A 29 -2.71 -1.06 5.35
C ILE A 29 -3.00 -1.18 6.85
N GLY A 30 -2.75 -2.35 7.46
CA GLY A 30 -2.93 -2.58 8.89
C GLY A 30 -2.07 -1.64 9.73
N ASP A 31 -0.77 -1.61 9.46
CA ASP A 31 0.19 -0.77 10.18
C ASP A 31 -0.15 0.72 10.05
N LEU A 32 -0.44 1.15 8.81
CA LEU A 32 -0.83 2.55 8.55
C LEU A 32 -2.16 2.90 9.19
N LYS A 33 -3.14 1.99 9.19
CA LYS A 33 -4.44 2.21 9.82
C LYS A 33 -4.28 2.44 11.32
N GLN A 34 -3.38 1.72 11.99
CA GLN A 34 -3.12 1.92 13.42
C GLN A 34 -2.66 3.35 13.69
N VAL A 35 -1.68 3.84 12.94
CA VAL A 35 -1.19 5.22 13.06
C VAL A 35 -2.30 6.22 12.72
N LEU A 36 -3.02 6.03 11.62
CA LEU A 36 -4.08 6.95 11.19
C LEU A 36 -5.23 7.03 12.21
N LEU A 37 -5.56 5.93 12.89
CA LEU A 37 -6.60 5.89 13.92
C LEU A 37 -6.22 6.66 15.18
N GLU A 38 -4.96 6.97 15.43
CA GLU A 38 -4.56 7.85 16.53
C GLU A 38 -4.97 9.31 16.26
N TYR A 39 -4.95 9.72 14.99
CA TYR A 39 -5.15 11.11 14.59
C TYR A 39 -6.50 11.39 13.93
N PHE A 40 -7.17 10.38 13.39
CA PHE A 40 -8.37 10.54 12.58
C PHE A 40 -9.49 9.56 12.97
N SER A 41 -10.72 10.01 12.83
CA SER A 41 -11.91 9.15 12.81
C SER A 41 -12.10 8.63 11.39
N ILE A 42 -11.48 7.47 11.10
CA ILE A 42 -11.50 6.87 9.76
C ILE A 42 -12.87 6.25 9.49
N THR A 43 -13.50 6.62 8.36
CA THR A 43 -14.85 6.17 8.00
C THR A 43 -14.86 4.99 7.03
N GLU A 44 -13.75 4.74 6.33
CA GLU A 44 -13.64 3.73 5.27
C GLU A 44 -12.29 3.01 5.36
N LYS A 45 -12.22 1.73 4.93
CA LYS A 45 -10.94 0.97 4.90
C LYS A 45 -9.95 1.74 4.00
N PRO A 46 -8.74 2.08 4.48
CA PRO A 46 -7.71 2.67 3.64
C PRO A 46 -7.39 1.77 2.46
N SER A 47 -7.12 2.37 1.31
CA SER A 47 -6.68 1.69 0.10
C SER A 47 -5.21 1.99 -0.15
N LEU A 48 -4.48 0.97 -0.62
CA LEU A 48 -3.10 1.06 -1.05
C LEU A 48 -3.03 0.79 -2.54
N SER A 49 -2.26 1.60 -3.27
CA SER A 49 -1.88 1.30 -4.64
C SER A 49 -0.37 1.46 -4.78
N VAL A 50 0.24 0.51 -5.47
CA VAL A 50 1.68 0.49 -5.76
C VAL A 50 1.84 0.49 -7.27
N ASN A 51 2.41 1.57 -7.80
CA ASN A 51 2.68 1.72 -9.22
C ASN A 51 4.19 1.76 -9.46
N VAL A 52 4.65 1.11 -10.51
CA VAL A 52 6.06 1.19 -10.92
C VAL A 52 6.15 2.11 -12.13
N LYS A 53 6.91 3.20 -12.01
CA LYS A 53 7.14 4.15 -13.09
C LYS A 53 8.60 4.60 -13.08
N ASP A 54 9.24 4.56 -14.25
CA ASP A 54 10.64 5.00 -14.43
C ASP A 54 11.63 4.34 -13.44
N GLY A 55 11.42 3.06 -13.12
CA GLY A 55 12.26 2.29 -12.19
C GLY A 55 12.02 2.61 -10.71
N GLN A 56 11.03 3.44 -10.39
CA GLN A 56 10.67 3.82 -9.04
C GLN A 56 9.31 3.25 -8.64
N TYR A 57 9.12 3.02 -7.34
CA TYR A 57 7.84 2.64 -6.77
C TYR A 57 7.11 3.87 -6.26
N LEU A 58 5.97 4.19 -6.87
CA LEU A 58 5.03 5.17 -6.35
C LEU A 58 3.98 4.44 -5.51
N VAL A 59 4.07 4.63 -4.19
CA VAL A 59 3.14 4.05 -3.22
C VAL A 59 2.15 5.14 -2.80
N THR A 60 0.87 4.92 -3.04
CA THR A 60 -0.20 5.85 -2.66
C THR A 60 -1.15 5.18 -1.68
N VAL A 61 -1.36 5.82 -0.54
CA VAL A 61 -2.33 5.41 0.49
C VAL A 61 -3.45 6.44 0.48
N ARG A 62 -4.70 5.97 0.34
CA ARG A 62 -5.88 6.83 0.38
C ARG A 62 -6.82 6.36 1.48
N PHE A 63 -7.21 7.26 2.35
CA PHE A 63 -8.22 7.02 3.37
C PHE A 63 -9.18 8.22 3.45
N LYS A 64 -10.32 8.00 4.12
CA LYS A 64 -11.33 9.03 4.37
C LYS A 64 -11.62 9.08 5.86
N ALA A 65 -11.73 10.29 6.37
CA ALA A 65 -12.04 10.56 7.76
C ALA A 65 -13.05 11.70 7.87
N ASP A 66 -13.89 11.68 8.91
CA ASP A 66 -14.90 12.70 9.19
C ASP A 66 -14.47 13.67 10.30
N ALA A 67 -13.42 13.34 11.05
CA ALA A 67 -12.87 14.19 12.10
C ALA A 67 -11.37 13.95 12.32
N LEU A 68 -10.69 15.00 12.76
CA LEU A 68 -9.39 14.94 13.44
C LEU A 68 -9.62 14.66 14.93
N LYS A 69 -8.87 13.71 15.51
CA LYS A 69 -8.88 13.41 16.94
C LYS A 69 -8.04 14.38 17.78
N THR A 70 -7.21 15.21 17.13
CA THR A 70 -6.22 16.09 17.77
C THR A 70 -6.77 17.31 18.50
N PHE A 71 -8.08 17.41 18.64
CA PHE A 71 -8.67 18.28 19.65
C PHE A 71 -9.61 17.41 20.44
N SER A 72 -9.24 17.09 21.68
CA SER A 72 -10.22 16.76 22.71
C SER A 72 -11.38 17.72 22.49
N LYS A 73 -12.53 17.20 22.03
CA LYS A 73 -13.75 17.97 21.96
C LYS A 73 -13.95 18.51 23.37
N ILE A 74 -13.62 19.78 23.58
CA ILE A 74 -14.20 20.55 24.66
C ILE A 74 -15.64 20.74 24.20
N LEU A 75 -16.48 19.76 24.51
CA LEU A 75 -17.93 19.85 24.46
C LEU A 75 -18.40 19.92 25.90
#